data_AF-A0A1G1H4E1-F1
#
_entry.id   AF-A0A1G1H4E1-F1
#
_cell.length_a   1.000
_cell.length_b   1.000
_cell.length_c   1.000
_cell.angle_alpha   90.00
_cell.angle_beta   90.00
_cell.angle_gamma   90.00
#
_symmetry.space_group_name_H-M   'P 1'
#
loop_
_entity.id
_entity.type
_entity.pdbx_description
1 polymer ?
#
loop_
_entity_poly.entity_id
_entity_poly.type
_entity_poly.pdbx_seq_one_letter_code
_entity_poly.pdbx_strand_id
1 'polypeptide(L)'
;MKNPLANMGNILKQAQAMQAQMAKVQEQAALKTVTGTAGGGSVTVTANGAMELLGIVIDPEVVKGGDVEMVQDLVMAGSKDA
;
A
#
# COMPACT_ATOMS: atom_id res chain seq x y z
N MET A 1 28.77 38.82 7.63
CA MET A 1 28.21 37.99 6.53
C MET A 1 28.03 36.56 7.04
N LYS A 2 26.87 35.94 6.84
CA LYS A 2 26.66 34.52 7.22
C LYS A 2 27.58 33.65 6.37
N ASN A 3 28.35 32.76 7.01
CA ASN A 3 29.32 31.90 6.33
C ASN A 3 28.58 30.85 5.46
N PRO A 4 28.69 30.89 4.12
CA PRO A 4 27.95 30.00 3.22
C PRO A 4 28.28 28.51 3.44
N LEU A 5 29.50 28.19 3.91
CA LEU A 5 29.93 26.82 4.21
C LEU A 5 29.25 26.24 5.44
N ALA A 6 29.02 27.05 6.48
CA ALA A 6 28.29 26.64 7.67
C ALA A 6 26.80 26.41 7.36
N ASN A 7 26.22 27.20 6.45
CA ASN A 7 24.86 26.99 5.97
C ASN A 7 24.72 25.69 5.18
N MET A 8 25.71 25.35 4.34
CA MET A 8 25.76 24.10 3.59
C MET A 8 25.86 22.87 4.51
N GLY A 9 26.67 22.93 5.57
CA GLY A 9 26.79 21.84 6.55
C GLY A 9 25.49 21.55 7.30
N ASN A 10 24.71 22.58 7.62
CA ASN A 10 23.40 22.42 8.23
C ASN A 10 22.37 21.81 7.25
N ILE A 11 22.39 22.22 5.99
CA ILE A 11 21.54 21.66 4.93
C ILE A 11 21.84 20.17 4.73
N LEU A 12 23.12 19.78 4.66
CA LEU A 12 23.52 18.37 4.50
C LEU A 12 23.04 17.50 5.68
N LYS A 13 23.17 18.00 6.92
CA LYS A 13 22.66 17.29 8.11
C LYS A 13 21.13 17.14 8.09
N GLN A 14 20.41 18.18 7.68
CA GLN A 14 18.96 18.11 7.55
C GLN A 14 18.52 17.13 6.46
N ALA A 15 19.22 17.11 5.32
CA ALA A 15 18.96 16.16 4.23
C ALA A 15 19.19 14.71 4.68
N GLN A 16 20.27 14.44 5.41
CA GLN A 16 20.54 13.11 5.98
C GLN A 16 19.45 12.67 6.97
N ALA A 17 19.02 13.58 7.86
CA ALA A 17 17.94 13.31 8.81
C ALA A 17 16.62 13.01 8.09
N MET A 18 16.29 13.80 7.06
CA MET A 18 15.11 13.57 6.21
C MET A 18 15.19 12.22 5.49
N GLN A 19 16.35 11.85 4.94
CA GLN A 19 16.55 10.57 4.28
C GLN A 19 16.29 9.40 5.23
N ALA A 20 16.84 9.45 6.45
CA ALA A 20 16.61 8.43 7.47
C ALA A 20 15.14 8.36 7.92
N GLN A 21 14.51 9.53 8.11
CA GLN A 21 13.09 9.61 8.47
C GLN A 21 12.20 9.02 7.36
N MET A 22 12.48 9.34 6.09
CA MET A 22 11.74 8.79 4.96
C MET A 22 11.89 7.28 4.85
N ALA A 23 13.10 6.75 5.03
CA ALA A 23 13.33 5.30 5.04
C ALA A 23 12.48 4.60 6.13
N LYS A 24 12.45 5.17 7.34
CA LYS A 24 11.63 4.66 8.44
C LYS A 24 10.13 4.75 8.14
N VAL A 25 9.66 5.84 7.53
CA VAL A 25 8.26 5.99 7.13
C VAL A 25 7.87 4.92 6.11
N GLN A 26 8.72 4.64 5.13
CA GLN A 26 8.49 3.59 4.13
C GLN A 26 8.42 2.19 4.79
N GLU A 27 9.36 1.87 5.68
CA GLU A 27 9.35 0.61 6.43
C GLU A 27 8.06 0.45 7.27
N GLN A 28 7.64 1.51 7.96
CA GLN A 28 6.41 1.51 8.75
C GLN A 28 5.15 1.42 7.89
N ALA A 29 5.14 2.02 6.69
CA ALA A 29 4.03 1.91 5.75
C ALA A 29 3.88 0.47 5.24
N ALA A 30 4.98 -0.20 4.92
CA ALA A 30 4.99 -1.59 4.49
C ALA A 30 4.42 -2.58 5.53
N LEU A 31 4.45 -2.23 6.82
CA LEU A 31 3.87 -3.05 7.90
C LEU A 31 2.37 -2.79 8.11
N LYS A 32 1.83 -1.69 7.59
CA LYS A 32 0.40 -1.37 7.71
C LYS A 32 -0.37 -2.04 6.60
N THR A 33 -1.50 -2.62 6.96
CA THR A 33 -2.40 -3.29 6.03
C THR A 33 -3.69 -2.52 5.84
N VAL A 34 -4.24 -2.63 4.65
CA VAL A 34 -5.53 -2.09 4.23
C VAL A 34 -6.31 -3.22 3.57
N THR A 35 -7.63 -3.17 3.72
CA THR A 35 -8.52 -4.21 3.20
C THR A 35 -9.58 -3.56 2.34
N GLY A 36 -9.62 -3.94 1.08
CA GLY A 36 -10.63 -3.55 0.11
C GLY A 36 -11.63 -4.65 -0.13
N THR A 37 -12.84 -4.28 -0.55
CA THR A 37 -13.93 -5.23 -0.81
C THR A 37 -14.63 -4.98 -2.12
N ALA A 38 -15.20 -6.03 -2.71
CA ALA A 38 -16.03 -5.94 -3.91
C ALA A 38 -17.20 -6.92 -3.84
N GLY A 39 -18.22 -6.71 -4.68
CA GLY A 39 -19.38 -7.60 -4.78
C GLY A 39 -20.16 -7.73 -3.47
N GLY A 40 -20.31 -6.61 -2.74
CA GLY A 40 -20.99 -6.59 -1.44
C GLY A 40 -20.24 -7.30 -0.32
N GLY A 41 -18.92 -7.48 -0.46
CA GLY A 41 -18.07 -8.20 0.50
C GLY A 41 -17.76 -9.64 0.10
N SER A 42 -18.31 -10.11 -1.03
CA SER A 42 -18.05 -11.46 -1.56
C SER A 42 -16.59 -11.66 -1.99
N VAL A 43 -15.86 -10.59 -2.27
CA VAL A 43 -14.41 -10.61 -2.45
C VAL A 43 -13.78 -9.59 -1.50
N THR A 44 -12.77 -10.04 -0.77
CA THR A 44 -11.96 -9.21 0.15
C THR A 44 -10.49 -9.34 -0.23
N VAL A 45 -9.80 -8.22 -0.40
CA VAL A 45 -8.36 -8.16 -0.74
C VAL A 45 -7.63 -7.41 0.35
N THR A 46 -6.52 -7.95 0.84
CA THR A 46 -5.65 -7.27 1.81
C THR A 46 -4.33 -6.90 1.14
N ALA A 47 -3.94 -5.65 1.23
CA ALA A 47 -2.67 -5.12 0.74
C ALA A 47 -1.91 -4.39 1.85
N ASN A 48 -0.60 -4.19 1.68
CA ASN A 48 0.20 -3.34 2.57
C ASN A 48 0.56 -1.99 1.94
N GLY A 49 1.15 -1.09 2.73
CA GLY A 49 1.63 0.21 2.23
C GLY A 49 2.82 0.14 1.26
N ALA A 50 3.36 -1.05 0.99
CA ALA A 50 4.32 -1.30 -0.09
C ALA A 50 3.65 -1.75 -1.40
N MET A 51 2.31 -1.73 -1.46
CA MET A 51 1.48 -2.21 -2.57
C MET A 51 1.62 -3.70 -2.84
N GLU A 52 2.02 -4.49 -1.84
CA GLU A 52 2.03 -5.94 -1.92
C GLU A 52 0.67 -6.50 -1.51
N LEU A 53 0.10 -7.40 -2.34
CA LEU A 53 -1.10 -8.14 -2.00
C LEU A 53 -0.73 -9.26 -1.01
N LEU A 54 -1.30 -9.19 0.19
CA LEU A 54 -1.06 -10.14 1.27
C LEU A 54 -2.08 -11.28 1.30
N GLY A 55 -3.28 -11.06 0.75
CA GLY A 55 -4.32 -12.10 0.73
C GLY A 55 -5.55 -11.71 -0.07
N ILE A 56 -6.25 -12.73 -0.57
CA ILE A 56 -7.51 -12.60 -1.27
C ILE A 56 -8.44 -13.68 -0.71
N VAL A 57 -9.64 -13.27 -0.28
CA VAL A 57 -10.71 -14.16 0.17
C VAL A 57 -11.90 -13.98 -0.77
N ILE A 58 -12.42 -15.11 -1.28
CA ILE A 58 -13.54 -15.15 -2.22
C ILE A 58 -14.63 -16.04 -1.63
N ASP A 59 -15.85 -15.52 -1.54
CA ASP A 59 -17.03 -16.28 -1.13
C ASP A 59 -17.29 -17.41 -2.15
N PRO A 60 -17.38 -18.68 -1.72
CA PRO A 60 -17.68 -19.79 -2.62
C PRO A 60 -18.97 -19.59 -3.43
N GLU A 61 -19.97 -18.87 -2.92
CA GLU A 61 -21.23 -18.62 -3.62
C GLU A 61 -21.01 -17.87 -4.95
N VAL A 62 -20.06 -16.92 -5.02
CA VAL A 62 -19.78 -16.19 -6.28
C VAL A 62 -19.08 -17.07 -7.32
N VAL A 63 -18.46 -18.17 -6.89
CA VAL A 63 -17.77 -19.11 -7.78
C VAL A 63 -18.73 -20.20 -8.30
N LYS A 64 -19.79 -20.53 -7.55
CA LYS A 64 -20.77 -21.58 -7.93
C LYS A 64 -21.47 -21.31 -9.25
N GLY A 65 -21.64 -20.04 -9.63
CA GLY A 65 -22.24 -19.67 -10.91
C GLY A 65 -21.38 -20.04 -12.13
N GLY A 66 -20.10 -20.38 -11.93
CA GLY A 66 -19.17 -20.71 -13.01
C GLY A 66 -18.73 -19.52 -13.86
N ASP A 67 -19.14 -18.30 -13.50
CA ASP A 67 -18.77 -17.07 -14.18
C ASP A 67 -17.40 -16.59 -13.70
N VAL A 68 -16.36 -17.09 -14.35
CA VAL A 68 -14.96 -16.76 -14.03
C VAL A 68 -14.65 -15.28 -14.31
N GLU A 69 -15.26 -14.70 -15.34
CA GLU A 69 -15.03 -13.31 -15.74
C GLU A 69 -15.52 -12.34 -14.65
N MET A 70 -16.72 -12.57 -14.13
CA MET A 70 -17.23 -11.82 -12.98
C MET A 70 -16.30 -11.91 -11.76
N VAL A 71 -15.79 -13.10 -11.43
CA VAL A 71 -14.88 -13.28 -10.29
C VAL A 71 -13.57 -12.51 -10.50
N GLN A 72 -13.03 -12.50 -11.72
CA GLN A 72 -11.83 -11.73 -12.06
C GLN A 72 -12.07 -10.23 -11.89
N ASP A 73 -13.21 -9.72 -12.37
CA ASP A 73 -13.58 -8.32 -12.21
C ASP A 73 -13.74 -7.91 -10.74
N LEU A 74 -14.32 -8.78 -9.92
CA LEU A 74 -14.46 -8.54 -8.48
C LEU A 74 -13.10 -8.51 -7.77
N VAL A 75 -12.17 -9.40 -8.13
CA VAL A 75 -10.81 -9.37 -7.59
C VAL A 75 -10.08 -8.09 -7.99
N MET A 76 -10.23 -7.66 -9.25
CA MET A 76 -9.67 -6.39 -9.71
C MET A 76 -10.27 -5.19 -8.98
N ALA A 77 -11.59 -5.20 -8.72
CA ALA A 77 -12.26 -4.14 -7.98
C ALA A 77 -11.79 -4.08 -6.52
N GLY A 78 -11.74 -5.23 -5.83
CA GLY A 78 -11.26 -5.31 -4.45
C GLY A 78 -9.80 -4.89 -4.30
N SER A 79 -8.96 -5.19 -5.31
CA SER A 79 -7.55 -4.79 -5.33
C SER A 79 -7.34 -3.28 -5.57
N LYS A 80 -8.32 -2.59 -6.17
CA LYS A 80 -8.27 -1.12 -6.35
C LYS A 80 -8.81 -0.36 -5.13
N ASP A 81 -9.69 -1.00 -4.38
CA ASP A 81 -10.27 -0.47 -3.13
C ASP A 81 -9.31 -0.63 -1.94
N ALA A 82 -8.52 -1.71 -1.93
CA ALA A 82 -7.46 -1.99 -0.96
C ALA A 82 -6.27 -1.04 -1.17
#